data_AF-A0A5C5RIX7-F1
#
_entry.id   AF-A0A5C5RIX7-F1
#
_cell.length_a   1.000
_cell.length_b   1.000
_cell.length_c   1.000
_cell.angle_alpha   90.00
_cell.angle_beta   90.00
_cell.angle_gamma   90.00
#
_symmetry.space_group_name_H-M   'P 1'
#
loop_
_entity.id
_entity.type
_entity.pdbx_description
1 polymer ?
#
loop_
_entity_poly.entity_id
_entity_poly.type
_entity_poly.pdbx_seq_one_letter_code
_entity_poly.pdbx_strand_id
1 'polypeptide(L)'
;MGRSGWWDSYLAGTLVVLAPTLLVVGAFAWTTRKERLQLRPSDVVLGYGVGLVISLLLVFVVDPQTSFGHAACTMTLNVIAVGIMVPRSYFRTRRWRREDADGRRSARAAIPPAAREHFASDDFQRELAGITEAYPPTPETASDVIAYWVFRALDSGEYVEWSRLIFYATAVKGWCVATPTLSGTIPWLVAPFQSSGDKQWDPSVDRDFRQYGGATLTARFGVAVPA
;
A
#
# COMPACT_ATOMS: atom_id res chain seq x y z
N MET A 1 57.27 8.26 10.26
CA MET A 1 56.00 7.81 10.88
C MET A 1 55.15 7.18 9.79
N GLY A 2 54.87 5.88 9.91
CA GLY A 2 54.40 5.04 8.80
C GLY A 2 52.90 5.14 8.51
N ARG A 3 52.55 5.19 7.23
CA ARG A 3 51.17 5.18 6.69
C ARG A 3 50.31 3.98 7.12
N SER A 4 50.90 2.91 7.67
CA SER A 4 50.19 1.68 8.04
C SER A 4 49.27 1.84 9.24
N GLY A 5 49.69 2.54 10.30
CA GLY A 5 48.90 2.64 11.54
C GLY A 5 47.61 3.48 11.41
N TRP A 6 47.55 4.39 10.43
CA TRP A 6 46.37 5.22 10.17
C TRP A 6 45.25 4.40 9.51
N TRP A 7 45.61 3.53 8.55
CA TRP A 7 44.65 2.65 7.87
C TRP A 7 44.05 1.62 8.82
N ASP A 8 44.87 0.98 9.66
CA ASP A 8 44.39 -0.02 10.63
C ASP A 8 43.42 0.60 11.67
N SER A 9 43.70 1.82 12.12
CA SER A 9 42.83 2.57 13.04
C SER A 9 41.50 2.97 12.39
N TYR A 10 41.54 3.37 11.11
CA TYR A 10 40.35 3.74 10.35
C TYR A 10 39.46 2.53 10.03
N LEU A 11 40.06 1.40 9.66
CA LEU A 11 39.37 0.13 9.41
C LEU A 11 38.75 -0.41 10.70
N ALA A 12 39.49 -0.39 11.82
CA ALA A 12 38.97 -0.79 13.13
C ALA A 12 37.80 0.11 13.55
N GLY A 13 37.93 1.43 13.42
CA GLY A 13 36.84 2.37 13.72
C GLY A 13 35.61 2.13 12.83
N THR A 14 35.81 1.86 11.55
CA THR A 14 34.72 1.60 10.59
C THR A 14 34.02 0.27 10.88
N LEU A 15 34.76 -0.79 11.23
CA LEU A 15 34.19 -2.10 11.61
C LEU A 15 33.42 -2.03 12.93
N VAL A 16 33.90 -1.24 13.89
CA VAL A 16 33.20 -0.97 15.15
C VAL A 16 31.88 -0.21 14.92
N VAL A 17 31.71 0.49 13.80
CA VAL A 17 30.41 1.09 13.40
C VAL A 17 29.54 0.09 12.67
N LEU A 18 30.08 -0.50 11.61
CA LEU A 18 29.31 -1.33 10.70
C LEU A 18 28.76 -2.57 11.41
N ALA A 19 29.54 -3.22 12.28
CA ALA A 19 29.08 -4.44 12.95
C ALA A 19 27.87 -4.20 13.88
N PRO A 20 27.87 -3.22 14.81
CA PRO A 20 26.69 -2.91 15.61
C PRO A 20 25.52 -2.39 14.78
N THR A 21 25.76 -1.55 13.77
CA THR A 21 24.68 -1.07 12.89
C THR A 21 24.03 -2.24 12.14
N LEU A 22 24.82 -3.15 11.58
CA LEU A 22 24.31 -4.36 10.92
C LEU A 22 23.62 -5.31 11.90
N LEU A 23 24.09 -5.40 13.15
CA LEU A 23 23.41 -6.19 14.19
C LEU A 23 22.06 -5.58 14.57
N VAL A 24 21.97 -4.25 14.73
CA VAL A 24 20.70 -3.56 15.04
C VAL A 24 19.74 -3.66 13.85
N VAL A 25 20.21 -3.40 12.62
CA VAL A 25 19.42 -3.55 11.40
C VAL A 25 18.99 -5.00 11.20
N GLY A 26 19.89 -5.96 11.45
CA GLY A 26 19.63 -7.40 11.36
C GLY A 26 18.63 -7.88 12.40
N ALA A 27 18.77 -7.46 13.67
CA ALA A 27 17.82 -7.76 14.73
C ALA A 27 16.45 -7.10 14.46
N PHE A 28 16.44 -5.88 13.93
CA PHE A 28 15.22 -5.22 13.51
C PHE A 28 14.55 -5.95 12.34
N ALA A 29 15.30 -6.27 11.29
CA ALA A 29 14.80 -7.04 10.14
C ALA A 29 14.30 -8.43 10.56
N TRP A 30 14.95 -9.06 11.55
CA TRP A 30 14.52 -10.34 12.11
C TRP A 30 13.21 -10.22 12.89
N THR A 31 13.10 -9.25 13.79
CA THR A 31 11.90 -9.02 14.59
C THR A 31 10.72 -8.55 13.73
N THR A 32 11.00 -7.85 12.63
CA THR A 32 10.01 -7.36 11.66
C THR A 32 9.92 -8.20 10.39
N ARG A 33 10.45 -9.44 10.37
CA ARG A 33 10.55 -10.29 9.16
C ARG A 33 9.23 -10.57 8.43
N LYS A 34 8.10 -10.43 9.12
CA LYS A 34 6.74 -10.58 8.54
C LYS A 34 6.20 -9.27 7.96
N GLU A 35 6.88 -8.16 8.20
CA GLU A 35 6.52 -6.83 7.74
C GLU A 35 7.43 -6.43 6.59
N ARG A 36 6.86 -6.36 5.38
CA ARG A 36 7.56 -5.78 4.22
C ARG A 36 7.73 -4.29 4.46
N LEU A 37 8.83 -3.91 5.10
CA LEU A 37 9.20 -2.51 5.29
C LEU A 37 9.46 -1.88 3.93
N GLN A 38 8.80 -0.76 3.67
CA GLN A 38 9.07 0.06 2.49
C GLN A 38 9.84 1.28 2.98
N LEU A 39 11.12 1.37 2.62
CA LEU A 39 11.93 2.57 2.82
C LEU A 39 11.63 3.54 1.68
N ARG A 40 11.23 4.77 2.00
CA ARG A 40 11.07 5.83 1.00
C ARG A 40 12.34 6.67 0.94
N PRO A 41 12.68 7.28 -0.21
CA PRO A 41 13.79 8.21 -0.32
C PRO A 41 13.75 9.33 0.73
N SER A 42 12.55 9.81 1.09
CA SER A 42 12.37 10.83 2.13
C SER A 42 12.76 10.36 3.54
N ASP A 43 12.66 9.06 3.84
CA ASP A 43 13.13 8.53 5.12
C ASP A 43 14.66 8.59 5.18
N VAL A 44 15.33 8.25 4.07
CA VAL A 44 16.80 8.32 3.93
C VAL A 44 17.27 9.75 4.11
N VAL A 45 16.67 10.69 3.38
CA VAL A 45 17.03 12.12 3.45
C VAL A 45 16.83 12.67 4.86
N LEU A 46 15.73 12.32 5.53
CA LEU A 46 15.48 12.77 6.90
C LEU A 46 16.48 12.17 7.89
N GLY A 47 16.73 10.86 7.82
CA GLY A 47 17.65 10.18 8.73
C GLY A 47 19.07 10.72 8.59
N TYR A 48 19.61 10.74 7.38
CA TYR A 48 20.95 11.28 7.13
C TYR A 48 21.03 12.79 7.33
N GLY A 49 19.98 13.54 7.03
CA GLY A 49 19.93 14.99 7.29
C GLY A 49 20.04 15.31 8.79
N VAL A 50 19.23 14.64 9.63
CA VAL A 50 19.29 14.82 11.09
C VAL A 50 20.62 14.30 11.65
N GLY A 51 21.07 13.13 11.18
CA GLY A 51 22.38 12.58 11.58
C GLY A 51 23.53 13.51 11.21
N LEU A 52 23.48 14.19 10.06
CA LEU A 52 24.51 15.12 9.62
C LEU A 52 24.55 16.36 10.52
N VAL A 53 23.40 16.96 10.81
CA VAL A 53 23.31 18.11 11.72
C VAL A 53 23.88 17.78 13.09
N ILE A 54 23.50 16.63 13.67
CA ILE A 54 24.00 16.23 14.98
C ILE A 54 25.50 15.90 14.96
N SER A 55 25.98 15.28 13.88
CA SER A 55 27.41 15.01 13.72
C SER A 55 28.22 16.30 13.58
N LEU A 56 27.70 17.29 12.85
CA LEU A 56 28.33 18.62 12.75
C LEU A 56 28.39 19.32 14.10
N LEU A 57 27.33 19.23 14.93
CA LEU A 57 27.36 19.77 16.30
C LEU A 57 28.43 19.07 17.16
N LEU A 58 28.61 17.76 17.00
CA LEU A 58 29.65 16.99 17.66
C LEU A 58 31.07 17.42 17.26
N VAL A 59 31.29 17.73 15.98
CA VAL A 59 32.57 18.30 15.47
C VAL A 59 32.94 19.61 16.16
N PHE A 60 31.95 20.43 16.56
CA PHE A 60 32.22 21.67 17.29
C PHE A 60 32.58 21.44 18.77
N VAL A 61 32.22 20.29 19.33
CA VAL A 61 32.45 19.95 20.75
C VAL A 61 33.68 19.06 20.93
N VAL A 62 34.01 18.22 19.95
CA VAL A 62 35.11 17.26 19.98
C VAL A 62 36.17 17.70 18.98
N ASP A 63 37.44 17.79 19.40
CA ASP A 63 38.54 18.20 18.52
C ASP A 63 38.57 17.34 17.23
N PRO A 64 38.21 17.93 16.07
CA PRO A 64 38.03 17.18 14.85
C PRO A 64 39.34 16.76 14.19
N GLN A 65 40.48 17.27 14.67
CA GLN A 65 41.79 16.89 14.12
C GLN A 65 42.26 15.52 14.61
N THR A 66 41.54 14.90 15.54
CA THR A 66 41.84 13.55 16.01
C THR A 66 41.16 12.49 15.12
N SER A 67 41.84 11.38 14.89
CA SER A 67 41.26 10.19 14.24
C SER A 67 40.02 9.68 14.98
N PHE A 68 39.98 9.89 16.29
CA PHE A 68 38.81 9.63 17.15
C PHE A 68 37.61 10.52 16.81
N GLY A 69 37.81 11.83 16.62
CA GLY A 69 36.75 12.77 16.25
C GLY A 69 36.07 12.41 14.94
N HIS A 70 36.84 12.06 13.90
CA HIS A 70 36.29 11.60 12.62
C HIS A 70 35.51 10.29 12.74
N ALA A 71 36.04 9.31 13.48
CA ALA A 71 35.35 8.05 13.72
C ALA A 71 34.03 8.29 14.46
N ALA A 72 34.05 9.05 15.57
CA ALA A 72 32.89 9.38 16.38
C ALA A 72 31.78 10.05 15.55
N CYS A 73 32.12 11.04 14.71
CA CYS A 73 31.14 11.73 13.86
C CYS A 73 30.51 10.78 12.83
N THR A 74 31.30 9.89 12.24
CA THR A 74 30.80 8.89 11.28
C THR A 74 29.92 7.85 11.97
N MET A 75 30.25 7.44 13.21
CA MET A 75 29.38 6.54 14.00
C MET A 75 28.04 7.22 14.27
N THR A 76 28.09 8.46 14.77
CA THR A 76 26.90 9.19 15.19
C THR A 76 25.96 9.44 14.02
N LEU A 77 26.48 9.81 12.86
CA LEU A 77 25.71 9.96 11.63
C LEU A 77 24.90 8.70 11.31
N ASN A 78 25.57 7.54 11.24
CA ASN A 78 24.96 6.29 10.83
C ASN A 78 23.95 5.77 11.87
N VAL A 79 24.30 5.84 13.16
CA VAL A 79 23.42 5.40 14.26
C VAL A 79 22.14 6.24 14.27
N ILE A 80 22.25 7.56 14.13
CA ILE A 80 21.09 8.46 14.10
C ILE A 80 20.28 8.24 12.83
N ALA A 81 20.94 8.14 11.67
CA ALA A 81 20.23 7.94 10.40
C ALA A 81 19.40 6.66 10.42
N VAL A 82 20.00 5.53 10.79
CA VAL A 82 19.30 4.25 10.91
C VAL A 82 18.25 4.29 12.01
N GLY A 83 18.58 4.87 13.17
CA GLY A 83 17.68 5.02 14.32
C GLY A 83 16.44 5.87 14.02
N ILE A 84 16.46 6.72 12.99
CA ILE A 84 15.30 7.48 12.52
C ILE A 84 14.59 6.76 11.37
N MET A 85 15.33 6.33 10.35
CA MET A 85 14.80 5.74 9.12
C MET A 85 13.95 4.50 9.40
N VAL A 86 14.49 3.60 10.22
CA VAL A 86 13.93 2.28 10.42
C VAL A 86 12.63 2.34 11.25
N PRO A 87 12.60 3.00 12.43
CA PRO A 87 11.34 3.18 13.17
C PRO A 87 10.30 3.97 12.39
N ARG A 88 10.70 5.00 11.65
CA ARG A 88 9.76 5.80 10.85
C ARG A 88 9.09 4.97 9.75
N SER A 89 9.88 4.18 9.01
CA SER A 89 9.35 3.26 8.00
C SER A 89 8.38 2.27 8.63
N TYR A 90 8.75 1.68 9.77
CA TYR A 90 7.91 0.75 10.52
C TYR A 90 6.58 1.38 10.99
N PHE A 91 6.63 2.53 11.67
CA PHE A 91 5.42 3.22 12.13
C PHE A 91 4.53 3.65 10.99
N ARG A 92 5.10 4.08 9.86
CA ARG A 92 4.32 4.40 8.65
C ARG A 92 3.64 3.15 8.10
N THR A 93 4.36 2.04 7.91
CA THR A 93 3.79 0.79 7.41
C THR A 93 2.69 0.27 8.35
N ARG A 94 2.91 0.35 9.66
CA ARG A 94 1.93 -0.07 10.66
C ARG A 94 0.69 0.82 10.66
N ARG A 95 0.86 2.14 10.61
CA ARG A 95 -0.23 3.11 10.49
C ARG A 95 -1.04 2.84 9.22
N TRP A 96 -0.35 2.66 8.10
CA TRP A 96 -0.98 2.38 6.82
C TRP A 96 -1.81 1.08 6.85
N ARG A 97 -1.29 0.00 7.43
CA ARG A 97 -2.05 -1.25 7.59
C ARG A 97 -3.31 -1.09 8.44
N ARG A 98 -3.23 -0.25 9.48
CA ARG A 98 -4.40 0.06 10.32
C ARG A 98 -5.44 0.85 9.53
N GLU A 99 -5.01 1.94 8.89
CA GLU A 99 -5.88 2.77 8.04
C GLU A 99 -6.52 1.95 6.92
N ASP A 100 -5.78 1.02 6.32
CA ASP A 100 -6.33 0.13 5.30
C ASP A 100 -7.33 -0.88 5.88
N ALA A 101 -7.03 -1.51 7.02
CA ALA A 101 -7.98 -2.39 7.69
C ALA A 101 -9.26 -1.66 8.12
N ASP A 102 -9.13 -0.44 8.64
CA ASP A 102 -10.26 0.44 8.96
C ASP A 102 -11.05 0.82 7.71
N GLY A 103 -10.36 1.16 6.62
CA GLY A 103 -10.95 1.48 5.33
C GLY A 103 -11.71 0.31 4.70
N ARG A 104 -11.21 -0.93 4.84
CA ARG A 104 -11.94 -2.13 4.40
C ARG A 104 -13.18 -2.38 5.25
N ARG A 105 -13.07 -2.21 6.57
CA ARG A 105 -14.21 -2.34 7.49
C ARG A 105 -15.31 -1.31 7.19
N SER A 106 -14.94 -0.06 6.99
CA SER A 106 -15.89 1.01 6.67
C SER A 106 -16.54 0.79 5.30
N ALA A 107 -15.76 0.39 4.28
CA ALA A 107 -16.28 0.04 2.96
C ALA A 107 -17.30 -1.10 3.03
N ARG A 108 -16.99 -2.17 3.78
CA ARG A 108 -17.90 -3.30 3.98
C ARG A 108 -19.19 -2.89 4.72
N ALA A 109 -19.07 -2.02 5.72
CA ALA A 109 -20.21 -1.49 6.48
C ALA A 109 -21.10 -0.57 5.63
N ALA A 110 -20.52 0.12 4.64
CA ALA A 110 -21.23 1.02 3.74
C ALA A 110 -22.00 0.29 2.62
N ILE A 111 -21.84 -1.03 2.46
CA ILE A 111 -22.59 -1.82 1.47
C ILE A 111 -24.08 -1.78 1.83
N PRO A 112 -24.97 -1.31 0.94
CA PRO A 112 -26.41 -1.28 1.18
C PRO A 112 -26.98 -2.68 1.50
N PRO A 113 -27.89 -2.83 2.49
CA PRO A 113 -28.52 -4.11 2.80
C PRO A 113 -29.23 -4.74 1.60
N ALA A 114 -29.95 -3.93 0.81
CA ALA A 114 -30.63 -4.39 -0.40
C ALA A 114 -29.66 -4.99 -1.44
N ALA A 115 -28.42 -4.49 -1.53
CA ALA A 115 -27.40 -5.08 -2.39
C ALA A 115 -27.00 -6.49 -1.89
N ARG A 116 -26.88 -6.67 -0.57
CA ARG A 116 -26.56 -7.98 0.03
C ARG A 116 -27.66 -8.99 -0.24
N GLU A 117 -28.92 -8.59 -0.06
CA GLU A 117 -30.09 -9.43 -0.30
C GLU A 117 -30.22 -9.82 -1.77
N HIS A 118 -30.13 -8.82 -2.66
CA HIS A 118 -30.22 -9.05 -4.11
C HIS A 118 -29.13 -9.99 -4.60
N PHE A 119 -27.86 -9.75 -4.25
CA PHE A 119 -26.76 -10.59 -4.72
C PHE A 119 -26.69 -11.95 -4.03
N ALA A 120 -27.34 -12.13 -2.88
CA ALA A 120 -27.51 -13.43 -2.25
C ALA A 120 -28.69 -14.23 -2.81
N SER A 121 -29.58 -13.62 -3.60
CA SER A 121 -30.77 -14.28 -4.12
C SER A 121 -30.43 -15.38 -5.15
N ASP A 122 -31.18 -16.49 -5.10
CA ASP A 122 -31.03 -17.60 -6.04
C ASP A 122 -31.34 -17.17 -7.48
N ASP A 123 -32.23 -16.18 -7.66
CA ASP A 123 -32.56 -15.60 -8.96
C ASP A 123 -31.32 -14.97 -9.61
N PHE A 124 -30.63 -14.09 -8.87
CA PHE A 124 -29.40 -13.46 -9.36
C PHE A 124 -28.30 -14.48 -9.62
N GLN A 125 -28.13 -15.47 -8.72
CA GLN A 125 -27.12 -16.51 -8.92
C GLN A 125 -27.39 -17.37 -10.17
N ARG A 126 -28.65 -17.67 -10.46
CA ARG A 126 -29.05 -18.35 -11.71
C ARG A 126 -28.80 -17.50 -12.95
N GLU A 127 -29.13 -16.20 -12.89
CA GLU A 127 -28.86 -15.27 -13.99
C GLU A 127 -27.35 -15.20 -14.28
N LEU A 128 -26.53 -15.01 -13.25
CA LEU A 128 -25.07 -14.98 -13.36
C LEU A 128 -24.50 -16.26 -13.97
N ALA A 129 -25.00 -17.43 -13.57
CA ALA A 129 -24.59 -18.73 -14.11
C ALA A 129 -25.00 -18.94 -15.58
N GLY A 130 -26.04 -18.24 -16.05
CA GLY A 130 -26.50 -18.29 -17.43
C GLY A 130 -25.65 -17.48 -18.41
N ILE A 131 -24.81 -16.57 -17.91
CA ILE A 131 -23.97 -15.71 -18.74
C ILE A 131 -22.80 -16.53 -19.29
N THR A 132 -22.74 -16.64 -20.61
CA THR A 132 -21.69 -17.39 -21.32
C THR A 132 -21.24 -16.61 -22.55
N GLU A 133 -20.19 -17.09 -23.22
CA GLU A 133 -19.75 -16.48 -24.48
C GLU A 133 -20.81 -16.59 -25.60
N ALA A 134 -21.62 -17.66 -25.58
CA ALA A 134 -22.72 -17.83 -26.52
C ALA A 134 -23.95 -16.96 -26.18
N TYR A 135 -24.09 -16.57 -24.91
CA TYR A 135 -25.19 -15.77 -24.38
C TYR A 135 -24.62 -14.58 -23.58
N PRO A 136 -24.12 -13.55 -24.27
CA PRO A 136 -23.60 -12.36 -23.61
C PRO A 136 -24.73 -11.62 -22.88
N PRO A 137 -24.41 -10.90 -21.79
CA PRO A 137 -25.41 -10.20 -21.01
C PRO A 137 -25.97 -9.00 -21.79
N THR A 138 -27.23 -8.63 -21.49
CA THR A 138 -27.76 -7.33 -21.88
C THR A 138 -27.03 -6.22 -21.12
N PRO A 139 -27.12 -4.94 -21.56
CA PRO A 139 -26.49 -3.84 -20.83
C PRO A 139 -26.92 -3.72 -19.37
N GLU A 140 -28.16 -4.08 -19.07
CA GLU A 140 -28.72 -4.11 -17.72
C GLU A 140 -28.07 -5.22 -16.90
N THR A 141 -28.08 -6.46 -17.40
CA THR A 141 -27.45 -7.61 -16.73
C THR A 141 -25.94 -7.40 -16.56
N ALA A 142 -25.26 -6.83 -17.55
CA ALA A 142 -23.84 -6.49 -17.45
C ALA A 142 -23.58 -5.49 -16.31
N SER A 143 -24.47 -4.51 -16.14
CA SER A 143 -24.39 -3.54 -15.04
C SER A 143 -24.58 -4.21 -13.69
N ASP A 144 -25.51 -5.18 -13.57
CA ASP A 144 -25.71 -5.96 -12.35
C ASP A 144 -24.51 -6.84 -12.01
N VAL A 145 -23.91 -7.50 -13.00
CA VAL A 145 -22.74 -8.36 -12.80
C VAL A 145 -21.51 -7.54 -12.39
N ILE A 146 -21.31 -6.36 -13.00
CA ILE A 146 -20.24 -5.44 -12.57
C ILE A 146 -20.50 -4.96 -11.15
N ALA A 147 -21.73 -4.57 -10.81
CA ALA A 147 -22.09 -4.20 -9.45
C ALA A 147 -21.88 -5.35 -8.45
N TYR A 148 -22.15 -6.59 -8.86
CA TYR A 148 -21.87 -7.78 -8.05
C TYR A 148 -20.38 -7.95 -7.78
N TRP A 149 -19.51 -7.79 -8.79
CA TRP A 149 -18.06 -7.87 -8.57
C TRP A 149 -17.56 -6.73 -7.69
N VAL A 150 -18.11 -5.52 -7.81
CA VAL A 150 -17.84 -4.42 -6.88
C VAL A 150 -18.25 -4.81 -5.45
N PHE A 151 -19.45 -5.36 -5.26
CA PHE A 151 -19.90 -5.88 -3.96
C PHE A 151 -18.93 -6.91 -3.40
N ARG A 152 -18.55 -7.91 -4.19
CA ARG A 152 -17.60 -8.96 -3.77
C ARG A 152 -16.24 -8.38 -3.40
N ALA A 153 -15.76 -7.38 -4.13
CA ALA A 153 -14.52 -6.68 -3.84
C ALA A 153 -14.56 -5.95 -2.49
N LEU A 154 -15.65 -5.24 -2.21
CA LEU A 154 -15.82 -4.51 -0.95
C LEU A 154 -16.04 -5.44 0.24
N ASP A 155 -16.73 -6.57 0.05
CA ASP A 155 -17.01 -7.53 1.13
C ASP A 155 -15.77 -8.38 1.50
N SER A 156 -15.00 -8.82 0.50
CA SER A 156 -13.80 -9.64 0.68
C SER A 156 -12.53 -8.82 0.96
N GLY A 157 -12.43 -7.61 0.39
CA GLY A 157 -11.20 -6.83 0.33
C GLY A 157 -10.21 -7.29 -0.75
N GLU A 158 -10.60 -8.19 -1.65
CA GLU A 158 -9.76 -8.72 -2.74
C GLU A 158 -9.86 -7.86 -4.01
N TYR A 159 -9.56 -6.56 -3.91
CA TYR A 159 -9.83 -5.60 -5.00
C TYR A 159 -9.21 -6.00 -6.34
N VAL A 160 -7.97 -6.49 -6.36
CA VAL A 160 -7.26 -6.87 -7.59
C VAL A 160 -8.01 -7.95 -8.38
N GLU A 161 -8.55 -8.97 -7.70
CA GLU A 161 -9.23 -10.07 -8.37
C GLU A 161 -10.53 -9.63 -9.02
N TRP A 162 -11.34 -8.87 -8.28
CA TRP A 162 -12.63 -8.41 -8.77
C TRP A 162 -12.48 -7.29 -9.81
N SER A 163 -11.52 -6.39 -9.64
CA SER A 163 -11.13 -5.39 -10.67
C SER A 163 -10.70 -6.05 -11.98
N ARG A 164 -9.99 -7.18 -11.91
CA ARG A 164 -9.58 -7.95 -13.08
C ARG A 164 -10.79 -8.49 -13.84
N LEU A 165 -11.82 -8.99 -13.14
CA LEU A 165 -13.05 -9.47 -13.78
C LEU A 165 -13.80 -8.32 -14.47
N ILE A 166 -13.89 -7.16 -13.81
CA ILE A 166 -14.49 -5.95 -14.40
C ILE A 166 -13.73 -5.53 -15.67
N PHE A 167 -12.39 -5.54 -15.62
CA PHE A 167 -11.55 -5.22 -16.77
C PHE A 167 -11.78 -6.20 -17.93
N TYR A 168 -11.78 -7.51 -17.65
CA TYR A 168 -12.03 -8.51 -18.69
C TYR A 168 -13.42 -8.35 -19.32
N ALA A 169 -14.46 -8.13 -18.54
CA ALA A 169 -15.80 -7.94 -19.08
C ALA A 169 -15.91 -6.69 -19.96
N THR A 170 -15.42 -5.55 -19.48
CA THR A 170 -15.63 -4.25 -20.13
C THR A 170 -14.64 -3.97 -21.26
N ALA A 171 -13.35 -4.26 -21.07
CA ALA A 171 -12.31 -3.96 -22.04
C ALA A 171 -12.04 -5.10 -23.04
N VAL A 172 -12.13 -6.36 -22.59
CA VAL A 172 -11.79 -7.53 -23.43
C VAL A 172 -13.02 -8.13 -24.10
N LYS A 173 -14.10 -8.37 -23.34
CA LYS A 173 -15.37 -8.88 -23.88
C LYS A 173 -16.28 -7.78 -24.42
N GLY A 174 -15.96 -6.51 -24.16
CA GLY A 174 -16.71 -5.37 -24.71
C GLY A 174 -18.13 -5.25 -24.18
N TRP A 175 -18.39 -5.71 -22.95
CA TRP A 175 -19.72 -5.59 -22.35
C TRP A 175 -20.11 -4.13 -22.18
N CYS A 176 -21.25 -3.76 -22.75
CA CYS A 176 -21.84 -2.43 -22.57
C CYS A 176 -22.56 -2.35 -21.23
N VAL A 177 -22.43 -1.22 -20.53
CA VAL A 177 -23.21 -0.93 -19.31
C VAL A 177 -24.37 -0.01 -19.63
N ALA A 178 -25.49 -0.20 -18.92
CA ALA A 178 -26.74 0.52 -19.18
C ALA A 178 -26.67 2.02 -18.82
N THR A 179 -25.81 2.41 -17.87
CA THR A 179 -25.79 3.79 -17.37
C THR A 179 -24.46 4.52 -17.63
N PRO A 180 -24.50 5.80 -18.06
CA PRO A 180 -23.30 6.63 -18.21
C PRO A 180 -22.53 6.79 -16.90
N THR A 181 -23.24 6.85 -15.77
CA THR A 181 -22.64 6.95 -14.44
C THR A 181 -21.76 5.75 -14.13
N LEU A 182 -22.25 4.52 -14.36
CA LEU A 182 -21.44 3.31 -14.17
C LEU A 182 -20.28 3.24 -15.17
N SER A 183 -20.52 3.62 -16.42
CA SER A 183 -19.46 3.69 -17.44
C SER A 183 -18.31 4.61 -16.99
N GLY A 184 -18.65 5.78 -16.44
CA GLY A 184 -17.69 6.74 -15.91
C GLY A 184 -16.93 6.27 -14.67
N THR A 185 -17.43 5.28 -13.92
CA THR A 185 -16.72 4.71 -12.76
C THR A 185 -15.79 3.54 -13.13
N ILE A 186 -15.97 2.90 -14.29
CA ILE A 186 -15.15 1.75 -14.72
C ILE A 186 -13.63 2.00 -14.59
N PRO A 187 -13.05 3.15 -15.00
CA PRO A 187 -11.61 3.38 -14.86
C PRO A 187 -11.10 3.21 -13.42
N TRP A 188 -11.88 3.68 -12.44
CA TRP A 188 -11.55 3.55 -11.02
C TRP A 188 -11.74 2.13 -10.51
N LEU A 189 -12.75 1.41 -11.04
CA LEU A 189 -13.03 0.03 -10.65
C LEU A 189 -11.99 -0.96 -11.19
N VAL A 190 -11.31 -0.65 -12.30
CA VAL A 190 -10.24 -1.51 -12.87
C VAL A 190 -8.84 -1.11 -12.41
N ALA A 191 -8.68 0.09 -11.85
CA ALA A 191 -7.38 0.63 -11.44
C ALA A 191 -6.56 -0.29 -10.52
N PRO A 192 -7.14 -0.98 -9.50
CA PRO A 192 -6.37 -1.92 -8.67
C PRO A 192 -5.71 -3.04 -9.46
N PHE A 193 -6.38 -3.56 -10.50
CA PHE A 193 -5.80 -4.58 -11.37
C PHE A 193 -4.69 -3.99 -12.24
N GLN A 194 -4.91 -2.82 -12.83
CA GLN A 194 -3.93 -2.16 -13.70
C GLN A 194 -2.66 -1.77 -12.94
N SER A 195 -2.78 -1.31 -11.69
CA SER A 195 -1.64 -0.97 -10.85
C SER A 195 -0.93 -2.17 -10.22
N SER A 196 -1.55 -3.36 -10.23
CA SER A 196 -0.96 -4.56 -9.62
C SER A 196 0.28 -5.10 -10.36
N GLY A 197 0.44 -4.76 -11.65
CA GLY A 197 1.61 -5.09 -12.45
C GLY A 197 2.83 -4.24 -12.13
N ASP A 198 2.61 -3.00 -11.69
CA ASP A 198 3.63 -2.12 -11.17
C ASP A 198 3.93 -2.58 -9.73
N LYS A 199 5.12 -3.12 -9.49
CA LYS A 199 5.54 -3.69 -8.18
C LYS A 199 5.44 -2.71 -6.99
N GLN A 200 5.01 -1.47 -7.22
CA GLN A 200 4.78 -0.44 -6.24
C GLN A 200 3.27 -0.20 -6.07
N TRP A 201 2.72 -0.85 -5.06
CA TRP A 201 1.34 -0.67 -4.61
C TRP A 201 1.04 0.79 -4.20
N ASP A 202 -0.02 1.38 -4.77
CA ASP A 202 -0.50 2.72 -4.42
C ASP A 202 -1.80 2.66 -3.58
N PRO A 203 -1.78 3.09 -2.30
CA PRO A 203 -2.96 3.17 -1.45
C PRO A 203 -4.07 4.11 -1.93
N SER A 204 -3.78 5.06 -2.82
CA SER A 204 -4.79 5.95 -3.39
C SER A 204 -5.78 5.14 -4.24
N VAL A 205 -5.28 4.20 -5.03
CA VAL A 205 -6.05 3.35 -5.94
C VAL A 205 -7.12 2.55 -5.20
N ASP A 206 -6.76 1.94 -4.08
CA ASP A 206 -7.70 1.20 -3.22
C ASP A 206 -8.75 2.08 -2.56
N ARG A 207 -8.38 3.32 -2.21
CA ARG A 207 -9.30 4.28 -1.63
C ARG A 207 -10.32 4.72 -2.67
N ASP A 208 -9.87 5.03 -3.87
CA ASP A 208 -10.71 5.45 -4.98
C ASP A 208 -11.65 4.30 -5.37
N PHE A 209 -11.15 3.07 -5.49
CA PHE A 209 -12.00 1.89 -5.71
C PHE A 209 -13.11 1.80 -4.65
N ARG A 210 -12.78 1.93 -3.35
CA ARG A 210 -13.77 1.88 -2.28
C ARG A 210 -14.81 2.99 -2.40
N GLN A 211 -14.39 4.21 -2.72
CA GLN A 211 -15.25 5.36 -2.87
C GLN A 211 -16.21 5.18 -4.05
N TYR A 212 -15.69 4.91 -5.24
CA TYR A 212 -16.49 4.75 -6.46
C TYR A 212 -17.33 3.48 -6.45
N GLY A 213 -16.80 2.40 -5.89
CA GLY A 213 -17.52 1.14 -5.70
C GLY A 213 -18.69 1.29 -4.73
N GLY A 214 -18.46 1.94 -3.58
CA GLY A 214 -19.52 2.25 -2.62
C GLY A 214 -20.60 3.14 -3.24
N ALA A 215 -20.21 4.23 -3.91
CA ALA A 215 -21.14 5.11 -4.60
C ALA A 215 -21.95 4.40 -5.68
N THR A 216 -21.34 3.47 -6.42
CA THR A 216 -22.02 2.65 -7.44
C THR A 216 -23.11 1.79 -6.81
N LEU A 217 -22.81 1.10 -5.71
CA LEU A 217 -23.80 0.28 -5.01
C LEU A 217 -24.90 1.12 -4.37
N THR A 218 -24.56 2.26 -3.76
CA THR A 218 -25.56 3.17 -3.20
C THR A 218 -26.45 3.78 -4.27
N ALA A 219 -25.91 4.18 -5.43
CA ALA A 219 -26.74 4.70 -6.51
C ALA A 219 -27.70 3.64 -7.07
N ARG A 220 -27.28 2.37 -7.08
CA ARG A 220 -28.09 1.26 -7.61
C ARG A 220 -29.13 0.73 -6.61
N PHE A 221 -28.77 0.64 -5.32
CA PHE A 221 -29.57 -0.03 -4.28
C PHE A 221 -30.00 0.89 -3.13
N GLY A 222 -29.64 2.17 -3.16
CA GLY A 222 -29.84 3.13 -2.06
C GLY A 222 -31.16 3.90 -2.08
N VAL A 223 -32.18 3.44 -2.82
CA VAL A 223 -33.54 3.94 -2.59
C VAL A 223 -34.06 3.30 -1.30
N ALA A 224 -34.50 4.14 -0.36
CA ALA A 224 -35.08 3.71 0.91
C ALA A 224 -36.26 2.76 0.68
N VAL A 225 -36.25 1.61 1.35
CA VAL A 225 -37.45 0.79 1.53
C VAL A 225 -38.43 1.66 2.32
N PRO A 226 -39.57 2.09 1.76
CA PRO A 226 -40.60 2.70 2.59
C PRO A 226 -41.07 1.65 3.60
N ALA A 227 -41.07 2.03 4.87
CA ALA A 227 -41.64 1.24 5.96
C ALA A 227 -43.14 0.98 5.73
#